data_AF-A0AA95MD23-F1
#
_entry.id   AF-A0AA95MD23-F1
#
_cell.length_a   1.000
_cell.length_b   1.000
_cell.length_c   1.000
_cell.angle_alpha   90.00
_cell.angle_beta   90.00
_cell.angle_gamma   90.00
#
_symmetry.space_group_name_H-M   'P 1'
#
loop_
_entity.id
_entity.type
_entity.pdbx_description
1 polymer ?
#
loop_
_entity_poly.entity_id
_entity_poly.type
_entity_poly.pdbx_seq_one_letter_code
_entity_poly.pdbx_strand_id
1 'polypeptide(L)' 'MCLLFCNVDEQGKIIEAILGERIIPEKQYDYFFYLIEDPEKVSQNIPNYRIINNQLSLVES' A
#
# COMPACT_ATOMS: atom_id res chain seq x y z
N MET A 1 -2.33 -4.70 -12.62
CA MET A 1 -0.99 -4.27 -12.18
C MET A 1 -1.06 -2.81 -11.78
N CYS A 2 -0.67 -2.49 -10.56
CA CYS A 2 -0.72 -1.14 -10.00
C CYS A 2 0.49 -0.85 -9.09
N LEU A 3 0.68 0.44 -8.82
CA LEU A 3 1.66 0.98 -7.88
C LEU A 3 0.94 1.43 -6.62
N LEU A 4 1.39 0.97 -5.46
CA LEU A 4 0.96 1.44 -4.15
C LEU A 4 2.11 2.17 -3.48
N PHE A 5 1.91 3.44 -3.12
CA PHE A 5 2.79 4.18 -2.21
C PHE A 5 2.04 4.39 -0.90
N CYS A 6 2.69 4.17 0.24
CA CYS A 6 2.04 4.31 1.53
C CYS A 6 2.98 4.75 2.66
N ASN A 7 2.37 5.42 3.65
CA ASN A 7 2.95 5.70 4.94
C ASN A 7 2.34 4.78 5.99
N VAL A 8 3.14 4.41 6.99
CA VAL A 8 2.71 3.51 8.06
C VAL A 8 2.90 4.11 9.43
N ASP A 9 2.12 3.63 10.40
CA ASP A 9 2.40 3.87 11.81
C ASP A 9 3.45 2.89 12.37
N GLU A 10 3.77 3.02 13.66
CA GLU A 10 4.73 2.17 14.37
C GLU A 10 4.38 0.66 14.36
N GLN A 11 3.12 0.31 14.04
CA GLN A 11 2.64 -1.07 13.96
C GLN A 11 2.60 -1.59 12.51
N GLY A 12 3.07 -0.81 11.54
CA GLY A 12 3.03 -1.15 10.13
C GLY A 12 1.64 -1.01 9.51
N LYS A 13 0.69 -0.34 10.17
CA LYS A 13 -0.63 -0.06 9.59
C LYS A 13 -0.56 1.11 8.63
N ILE A 14 -1.14 0.92 7.44
CA ILE A 14 -1.25 1.98 6.44
C ILE A 14 -2.15 3.09 6.97
N ILE A 15 -1.60 4.29 7.11
CA ILE A 15 -2.33 5.50 7.55
C ILE A 15 -2.59 6.46 6.39
N GLU A 16 -1.79 6.35 5.32
CA GLU A 16 -1.95 7.14 4.11
C GLU A 16 -1.47 6.32 2.91
N ALA A 17 -2.19 6.38 1.80
CA ALA A 17 -1.80 5.69 0.58
C ALA A 17 -2.26 6.43 -0.68
N ILE A 18 -1.49 6.25 -1.75
CA ILE A 18 -1.89 6.55 -3.13
C ILE A 18 -1.70 5.29 -3.98
N LEU A 19 -2.72 5.00 -4.81
CA LEU A 19 -2.81 3.79 -5.61
C LEU A 19 -3.22 4.14 -7.04
N GLY A 20 -2.61 3.47 -8.01
CA GLY A 20 -2.93 3.68 -9.42
C GLY A 20 -2.00 2.94 -10.35
N GLU A 21 -2.36 2.88 -11.63
CA GLU A 21 -1.53 2.25 -12.67
C GLU A 21 -0.29 3.08 -13.02
N ARG A 22 -0.38 4.40 -12.85
CA ARG A 22 0.70 5.37 -13.05
C ARG A 22 0.60 6.45 -11.97
N ILE A 23 1.64 6.57 -11.14
CA ILE A 23 1.71 7.57 -10.07
C ILE A 23 3.02 8.34 -10.23
N ILE A 24 2.93 9.67 -10.09
CA ILE A 24 4.08 10.54 -9.85
C ILE A 24 3.92 11.06 -8.42
N PRO A 25 4.70 10.55 -7.44
CA PRO A 25 4.55 10.98 -6.06
C PRO A 25 5.08 12.41 -5.88
N GLU A 26 4.26 13.30 -5.34
CA GLU A 26 4.63 14.71 -5.06
C GLU A 26 5.36 14.88 -3.72
N LYS A 27 5.46 13.80 -2.94
CA LYS A 27 6.16 13.73 -1.66
C LYS A 27 6.80 12.37 -1.45
N GLN A 28 7.66 12.26 -0.44
CA GLN A 28 8.24 10.99 -0.03
C GLN A 28 7.22 10.18 0.77
N TYR A 29 7.23 8.86 0.53
CA TYR A 29 6.47 7.85 1.28
C TYR A 29 7.44 6.86 1.93
N ASP A 30 7.00 6.17 2.97
CA ASP A 30 7.80 5.15 3.65
C ASP A 30 8.07 3.94 2.76
N TYR A 31 7.04 3.49 2.03
CA TYR A 31 7.09 2.29 1.20
C TYR A 31 6.46 2.49 -0.18
N PHE A 32 6.91 1.69 -1.15
CA PHE A 32 6.24 1.50 -2.43
C PHE A 32 6.24 0.03 -2.85
N PHE A 33 5.18 -0.41 -3.53
CA PHE A 33 5.01 -1.78 -3.99
C PHE A 33 4.46 -1.82 -5.43
N TYR A 34 5.03 -2.71 -6.24
CA TYR A 34 4.47 -3.11 -7.52
C TYR A 34 3.57 -4.32 -7.29
N LEU A 35 2.28 -4.17 -7.55
CA LEU A 35 1.27 -5.21 -7.35
C LEU A 35 0.75 -5.65 -8.70
N ILE A 36 0.59 -6.95 -8.92
CA ILE A 36 0.08 -7.49 -10.19
C ILE A 36 -1.44 -7.38 -10.28
N GLU A 37 -2.09 -7.15 -9.14
CA GLU A 37 -3.52 -7.05 -8.95
C GLU A 37 -4.14 -5.81 -9.60
N ASP A 38 -5.45 -5.87 -9.75
CA ASP A 38 -6.30 -4.75 -10.16
C ASP A 38 -6.34 -3.67 -9.05
N PRO A 39 -6.19 -2.38 -9.39
CA PRO A 39 -6.19 -1.30 -8.41
C PRO A 39 -7.50 -1.19 -7.61
N GLU A 40 -8.67 -1.52 -8.17
CA GLU A 40 -9.93 -1.49 -7.41
C GLU A 40 -9.91 -2.54 -6.30
N LYS A 41 -9.41 -3.74 -6.60
CA LYS A 41 -9.27 -4.84 -5.62
C LYS A 41 -8.28 -4.47 -4.52
N VAL A 42 -7.15 -3.86 -4.87
CA VAL A 42 -6.15 -3.41 -3.88
C VAL A 42 -6.74 -2.31 -3.01
N SER A 43 -7.44 -1.33 -3.60
CA SER A 43 -8.05 -0.21 -2.87
C SER A 43 -9.00 -0.68 -1.76
N GLN A 44 -9.80 -1.71 -2.02
CA GLN A 44 -10.74 -2.28 -1.03
C GLN A 44 -10.02 -2.96 0.14
N ASN A 45 -8.78 -3.41 -0.05
CA ASN A 45 -8.01 -4.15 0.95
C ASN A 45 -6.97 -3.29 1.70
N ILE A 46 -6.77 -2.02 1.33
CA ILE A 46 -5.86 -1.10 2.03
C ILE A 46 -6.01 -1.14 3.56
N PRO A 47 -7.23 -1.10 4.14
CA PRO A 47 -7.40 -1.16 5.59
C PRO A 47 -6.88 -2.45 6.26
N ASN A 48 -6.80 -3.54 5.49
CA ASN A 48 -6.39 -4.87 5.94
C ASN A 48 -4.90 -5.15 5.66
N TYR A 49 -4.24 -4.31 4.87
CA TYR A 49 -2.81 -4.45 4.64
C TYR A 49 -1.99 -3.94 5.82
N ARG A 50 -0.91 -4.65 6.12
CA ARG A 50 0.14 -4.26 7.05
C ARG A 50 1.51 -4.45 6.42
N ILE A 51 2.47 -3.64 6.84
CA ILE A 51 3.88 -3.82 6.50
C ILE A 51 4.53 -4.60 7.63
N ILE A 52 4.89 -5.85 7.35
CA ILE A 52 5.53 -6.76 8.30
C ILE A 52 6.85 -7.19 7.68
N ASN A 53 7.97 -6.94 8.37
CA ASN A 53 9.32 -7.24 7.88
C ASN A 53 9.61 -6.65 6.48
N ASN A 54 9.21 -5.39 6.26
CA ASN A 54 9.33 -4.68 4.98
C ASN A 54 8.55 -5.32 3.82
N GLN A 55 7.55 -6.16 4.10
CA GLN A 55 6.68 -6.78 3.11
C GLN A 55 5.23 -6.40 3.35
N LEU A 56 4.51 -6.12 2.26
CA LEU A 56 3.07 -5.95 2.27
C LEU A 56 2.40 -7.30 2.56
N SER A 57 1.68 -7.40 3.67
CA SER A 57 0.95 -8.59 4.10
C SER A 57 -0.52 -8.26 4.29
N LEU A 58 -1.40 -9.13 3.79
CA LEU A 58 -2.83 -9.04 4.08
C LEU A 58 -3.08 -9.69 5.44
N VAL A 59 -3.68 -8.94 6.36
CA VAL A 59 -4.05 -9.44 7.68
C VAL A 59 -5.57 -9.48 7.71
N GLU A 60 -6.13 -10.67 7.54
CA GLU A 60 -7.56 -10.89 7.72
C GLU A 60 -7.89 -10.66 9.21
N SER A 61 -8.96 -9.89 9.47
CA SER A 61 -9.46 -9.63 10.82
C SER A 61 -10.18 -10.83 11.40
#